data_AF-A0A3M5VET4-F1
#
_entry.id   AF-A0A3M5VET4-F1
#
_cell.length_a   1.000
_cell.length_b   1.000
_cell.length_c   1.000
_cell.angle_alpha   90.00
_cell.angle_beta   90.00
_cell.angle_gamma   90.00
#
_symmetry.space_group_name_H-M   'P 1'
#
loop_
_entity.id
_entity.type
_entity.pdbx_description
1 polymer ?
#
loop_
_entity_poly.entity_id
_entity_poly.type
_entity_poly.pdbx_seq_one_letter_code
_entity_poly.pdbx_strand_id
1 'polypeptide(L)'
;TDQRERLEARRGEPSVLIGGGGGDQLVGRQGENTFKYEKSTDSLSDDPDTLLNFNPKEDEIDVAGVLKDHNISAINIQPGPPVEVGDVQLTHEFGVSTLTIKVNPEGPNFSIRVDGVNLLPQHINFFHSD
;
A
#
# COMPACT_ATOMS: atom_id res chain seq x y z
N THR A 1 1.80 17.00 -5.56
CA THR A 1 2.09 16.32 -4.30
C THR A 1 1.91 17.33 -3.19
N ASP A 2 1.05 16.97 -2.27
CA ASP A 2 0.95 17.46 -0.90
C ASP A 2 2.23 17.16 -0.11
N GLN A 3 2.28 17.66 1.12
CA GLN A 3 3.46 17.54 1.97
C GLN A 3 3.45 16.17 2.65
N ARG A 4 4.63 15.66 2.99
CA ARG A 4 4.75 14.46 3.82
C ARG A 4 4.13 14.68 5.20
N GLU A 5 3.33 13.75 5.63
CA GLU A 5 2.58 13.76 6.88
C GLU A 5 2.90 12.55 7.75
N ARG A 6 2.48 12.63 9.01
CA ARG A 6 2.48 11.50 9.94
C ARG A 6 1.10 11.35 10.55
N LEU A 7 0.42 10.27 10.20
CA LEU A 7 -0.94 9.96 10.65
C LEU A 7 -0.92 8.74 11.57
N GLU A 8 -1.71 8.79 12.63
CA GLU A 8 -1.83 7.69 13.58
C GLU A 8 -3.30 7.26 13.71
N ALA A 9 -3.52 5.95 13.70
CA ALA A 9 -4.80 5.37 14.03
C ALA A 9 -5.27 5.77 15.44
N ARG A 10 -6.57 5.70 15.67
CA ARG A 10 -7.12 5.80 17.03
C ARG A 10 -6.74 4.57 17.81
N ARG A 11 -6.31 4.75 19.06
CA ARG A 11 -5.84 3.64 19.88
C ARG A 11 -7.02 2.77 20.32
N GLY A 12 -7.01 1.50 19.93
CA GLY A 12 -7.98 0.49 20.35
C GLY A 12 -9.31 0.54 19.60
N GLU A 13 -9.40 1.35 18.54
CA GLU A 13 -10.59 1.49 17.70
C GLU A 13 -10.22 1.27 16.24
N PRO A 14 -11.11 0.66 15.43
CA PRO A 14 -10.92 0.60 13.99
C PRO A 14 -10.74 2.00 13.38
N SER A 15 -9.77 2.15 12.49
CA SER A 15 -9.46 3.41 11.81
C SER A 15 -9.26 3.18 10.32
N VAL A 16 -9.67 4.15 9.49
CA VAL A 16 -9.26 4.23 8.09
C VAL A 16 -8.28 5.38 7.97
N LEU A 17 -7.06 5.08 7.51
CA LEU A 17 -5.99 6.05 7.30
C LEU A 17 -5.85 6.27 5.80
N ILE A 18 -5.88 7.54 5.39
CA ILE A 18 -5.64 8.00 4.03
C ILE A 18 -4.57 9.09 4.16
N GLY A 19 -3.35 8.82 3.65
CA GLY A 19 -2.24 9.77 3.67
C GLY A 19 -2.48 10.96 2.77
N GLY A 20 -2.96 10.69 1.56
CA GLY A 20 -2.88 11.66 0.47
C GLY A 20 -1.64 11.32 -0.37
N GLY A 21 -1.05 12.30 -1.03
CA GLY A 21 0.21 12.12 -1.74
C GLY A 21 1.44 12.60 -0.94
N GLY A 22 2.61 12.23 -1.46
CA GLY A 22 3.87 12.39 -0.75
C GLY A 22 4.16 11.18 0.14
N GLY A 23 5.44 10.91 0.42
CA GLY A 23 5.83 9.73 1.20
C GLY A 23 5.55 9.89 2.70
N ASP A 24 4.37 9.47 3.13
CA ASP A 24 3.84 9.63 4.48
C ASP A 24 4.30 8.54 5.46
N GLN A 25 4.10 8.80 6.76
CA GLN A 25 4.22 7.81 7.82
C GLN A 25 2.85 7.50 8.43
N LEU A 26 2.32 6.31 8.14
CA LEU A 26 1.01 5.87 8.63
C LEU A 26 1.18 4.85 9.75
N VAL A 27 0.56 5.06 10.92
CA VAL A 27 0.81 4.25 12.12
C VAL A 27 -0.45 3.53 12.60
N GLY A 28 -0.46 2.19 12.58
CA GLY A 28 -1.65 1.36 12.86
C GLY A 28 -2.08 1.29 14.33
N ARG A 29 -1.13 1.38 15.29
CA ARG A 29 -1.44 1.19 16.73
C ARG A 29 -2.26 -0.10 16.98
N GLN A 30 -3.14 -0.13 17.99
CA GLN A 30 -4.04 -1.26 18.27
C GLN A 30 -5.40 -0.97 17.64
N GLY A 31 -6.07 -1.97 17.06
CA GLY A 31 -7.35 -1.84 16.37
C GLY A 31 -7.32 -2.54 15.01
N GLU A 32 -8.49 -2.76 14.40
CA GLU A 32 -8.61 -3.25 13.02
C GLU A 32 -8.52 -2.05 12.07
N ASN A 33 -7.34 -1.76 11.52
CA ASN A 33 -7.14 -0.56 10.71
C ASN A 33 -7.02 -0.85 9.23
N THR A 34 -7.54 0.06 8.41
CA THR A 34 -7.38 0.04 6.95
C THR A 34 -6.47 1.18 6.52
N PHE A 35 -5.37 0.84 5.85
CA PHE A 35 -4.50 1.80 5.18
C PHE A 35 -4.95 1.91 3.73
N LYS A 36 -5.70 2.96 3.41
CA LYS A 36 -6.45 3.08 2.15
C LYS A 36 -5.77 4.04 1.19
N TYR A 37 -5.64 3.58 -0.06
CA TYR A 37 -5.07 4.31 -1.18
C TYR A 37 -6.10 4.44 -2.31
N GLU A 38 -6.33 5.65 -2.79
CA GLU A 38 -7.35 5.94 -3.80
C GLU A 38 -6.74 6.20 -5.18
N LYS A 39 -5.50 6.71 -5.25
CA LYS A 39 -4.79 7.00 -6.50
C LYS A 39 -3.36 6.51 -6.43
N SER A 40 -2.76 6.24 -7.59
CA SER A 40 -1.35 5.87 -7.64
C SER A 40 -0.41 6.96 -7.11
N THR A 41 -0.83 8.23 -7.22
CA THR A 41 -0.07 9.39 -6.70
C THR A 41 -0.07 9.50 -5.19
N ASP A 42 -0.85 8.67 -4.50
CA ASP A 42 -0.89 8.66 -3.05
C ASP A 42 0.40 8.05 -2.49
N SER A 43 1.07 7.17 -3.23
CA SER A 43 2.33 6.56 -2.78
C SER A 43 3.19 6.11 -3.96
N LEU A 44 3.91 7.07 -4.55
CA LEU A 44 4.77 6.84 -5.71
C LEU A 44 6.03 6.06 -5.31
N SER A 45 6.57 5.22 -6.20
CA SER A 45 7.73 4.39 -5.87
C SER A 45 9.03 5.16 -5.61
N ASP A 46 9.11 6.41 -6.07
CA ASP A 46 10.20 7.34 -5.77
C ASP A 46 9.98 8.16 -4.48
N ASP A 47 8.74 8.19 -3.96
CA ASP A 47 8.36 8.81 -2.70
C ASP A 47 7.29 8.00 -1.94
N PRO A 48 7.60 6.76 -1.51
CA PRO A 48 6.58 5.84 -1.00
C PRO A 48 6.25 6.09 0.48
N ASP A 49 4.99 5.86 0.83
CA ASP A 49 4.51 5.73 2.19
C ASP A 49 5.21 4.62 2.95
N THR A 50 5.34 4.84 4.26
CA THR A 50 5.82 3.86 5.22
C THR A 50 4.78 3.59 6.30
N LEU A 51 4.31 2.35 6.36
CA LEU A 51 3.42 1.86 7.39
C LEU A 51 4.23 1.37 8.58
N LEU A 52 3.92 1.90 9.75
CA LEU A 52 4.55 1.57 11.02
C LEU A 52 3.54 0.89 11.94
N ASN A 53 4.00 -0.10 12.71
CA ASN A 53 3.16 -0.89 13.62
C ASN A 53 1.93 -1.53 12.93
N PHE A 54 2.09 -1.97 11.68
CA PHE A 54 1.06 -2.75 11.00
C PHE A 54 0.89 -4.10 11.70
N ASN A 55 -0.34 -4.45 12.10
CA ASN A 55 -0.68 -5.74 12.67
C ASN A 55 -1.27 -6.66 11.60
N PRO A 56 -0.52 -7.61 11.01
CA PRO A 56 -1.01 -8.46 9.92
C PRO A 56 -2.16 -9.41 10.31
N LYS A 57 -2.56 -9.44 11.58
CA LYS A 57 -3.73 -10.21 12.05
C LYS A 57 -5.04 -9.41 12.04
N GLU A 58 -4.96 -8.08 12.02
CA GLU A 58 -6.10 -7.17 12.23
C GLU A 58 -6.16 -6.08 11.17
N ASP A 59 -5.01 -5.56 10.74
CA ASP A 59 -4.90 -4.49 9.76
C ASP A 59 -4.94 -5.01 8.32
N GLU A 60 -5.42 -4.16 7.42
CA GLU A 60 -5.51 -4.39 5.98
C GLU A 60 -4.96 -3.20 5.20
N ILE A 61 -4.32 -3.47 4.07
CA ILE A 61 -3.93 -2.46 3.07
C ILE A 61 -4.95 -2.49 1.95
N ASP A 62 -5.64 -1.38 1.67
CA ASP A 62 -6.61 -1.30 0.58
C ASP A 62 -6.05 -0.47 -0.59
N VAL A 63 -5.84 -1.15 -1.73
CA VAL A 63 -5.35 -0.56 -2.99
C VAL A 63 -6.37 -0.69 -4.12
N ALA A 64 -7.60 -1.12 -3.84
CA ALA A 64 -8.62 -1.31 -4.87
C ALA A 64 -8.97 0.00 -5.59
N GLY A 65 -8.91 1.14 -4.88
CA GLY A 65 -9.06 2.47 -5.48
C GLY A 65 -8.00 2.74 -6.54
N VAL A 66 -6.73 2.44 -6.23
CA VAL A 66 -5.59 2.59 -7.15
C VAL A 66 -5.79 1.75 -8.42
N LEU A 67 -6.15 0.47 -8.28
CA LEU A 67 -6.34 -0.40 -9.45
C LEU A 67 -7.51 0.05 -10.31
N LYS A 68 -8.61 0.48 -9.67
CA LYS A 68 -9.79 1.01 -10.36
C LYS A 68 -9.51 2.29 -11.13
N ASP A 69 -8.74 3.23 -10.55
CA ASP A 69 -8.33 4.49 -11.19
C ASP A 69 -7.55 4.25 -12.51
N HIS A 70 -6.79 3.15 -12.59
CA HIS A 70 -6.02 2.75 -13.77
C HIS A 70 -6.73 1.70 -14.66
N ASN A 71 -8.00 1.36 -14.40
CA ASN A 71 -8.77 0.32 -15.11
C ASN A 71 -8.08 -1.07 -15.12
N ILE A 72 -7.38 -1.40 -14.04
CA ILE A 72 -6.74 -2.72 -13.86
C ILE A 72 -7.78 -3.65 -13.22
N SER A 73 -8.11 -4.76 -13.88
CA SER A 73 -9.10 -5.74 -13.40
C SER A 73 -8.50 -7.09 -13.00
N ALA A 74 -7.20 -7.26 -13.17
CA ALA A 74 -6.46 -8.45 -12.79
C ALA A 74 -5.02 -8.06 -12.44
N ILE A 75 -4.40 -8.81 -11.53
CA ILE A 75 -3.00 -8.62 -11.15
C ILE A 75 -2.19 -9.89 -11.40
N ASN A 76 -0.89 -9.71 -11.59
CA ASN A 76 0.09 -10.78 -11.69
C ASN A 76 1.14 -10.60 -10.57
N ILE A 77 1.02 -11.38 -9.49
CA ILE A 77 1.99 -11.35 -8.39
C ILE A 77 3.19 -12.20 -8.79
N GLN A 78 4.37 -11.58 -8.86
CA GLN A 78 5.59 -12.23 -9.31
C GLN A 78 6.79 -11.88 -8.41
N PRO A 79 7.83 -12.74 -8.37
CA PRO A 79 9.02 -12.49 -7.56
C PRO A 79 9.92 -11.39 -8.15
N GLY A 80 9.86 -11.17 -9.47
CA GLY A 80 10.67 -10.19 -10.18
C GLY A 80 10.09 -8.77 -10.15
N PRO A 81 10.89 -7.75 -10.53
CA PRO A 81 10.40 -6.38 -10.67
C PRO A 81 9.19 -6.30 -11.60
N PRO A 82 8.17 -5.47 -11.29
CA PRO A 82 7.03 -5.27 -12.18
C PRO A 82 7.43 -4.71 -13.54
N VAL A 83 6.95 -5.33 -14.63
CA VAL A 83 7.27 -4.93 -16.02
C VAL A 83 6.01 -4.48 -16.75
N GLU A 84 4.95 -5.29 -16.70
CA GLU A 84 3.67 -5.03 -17.37
C GLU A 84 2.67 -4.40 -16.41
N VAL A 85 1.73 -3.61 -16.94
CA VAL A 85 0.63 -3.04 -16.13
C VAL A 85 -0.17 -4.17 -15.49
N GLY A 86 -0.37 -4.10 -14.18
CA GLY A 86 -0.99 -5.16 -13.37
C GLY A 86 0.03 -6.08 -12.70
N ASP A 87 1.32 -5.99 -13.02
CA ASP A 87 2.35 -6.71 -12.28
C ASP A 87 2.47 -6.16 -10.85
N VAL A 88 2.57 -7.09 -9.91
CA VAL A 88 2.74 -6.83 -8.48
C VAL A 88 3.98 -7.57 -7.99
N GLN A 89 4.84 -6.88 -7.27
CA GLN A 89 5.97 -7.47 -6.55
C GLN A 89 5.82 -7.23 -5.06
N LEU A 90 6.07 -8.27 -4.28
CA LEU A 90 6.22 -8.21 -2.82
C LEU A 90 7.63 -8.68 -2.46
N THR A 91 8.40 -7.82 -1.81
CA THR A 91 9.72 -8.16 -1.27
C THR A 91 9.71 -8.02 0.25
N HIS A 92 10.63 -8.72 0.93
CA HIS A 92 10.88 -8.54 2.35
C HIS A 92 12.39 -8.65 2.60
N GLU A 93 13.02 -7.51 2.90
CA GLU A 93 14.46 -7.41 3.08
C GLU A 93 14.77 -6.51 4.28
N PHE A 94 15.74 -6.91 5.10
CA PHE A 94 16.18 -6.14 6.28
C PHE A 94 15.05 -5.69 7.21
N GLY A 95 13.99 -6.50 7.32
CA GLY A 95 12.83 -6.23 8.18
C GLY A 95 11.78 -5.30 7.56
N VAL A 96 11.95 -4.87 6.31
CA VAL A 96 10.98 -4.03 5.60
C VAL A 96 10.37 -4.82 4.45
N SER A 97 9.04 -4.89 4.41
CA SER A 97 8.33 -5.33 3.22
C SER A 97 8.07 -4.18 2.25
N THR A 98 8.21 -4.43 0.95
CA THR A 98 7.83 -3.46 -0.08
C THR A 98 6.82 -4.09 -1.02
N LEU A 99 5.65 -3.47 -1.14
CA LEU A 99 4.69 -3.70 -2.22
C LEU A 99 5.03 -2.75 -3.36
N THR A 100 5.09 -3.26 -4.59
CA THR A 100 5.22 -2.43 -5.80
C THR A 100 4.22 -2.90 -6.84
N ILE A 101 3.46 -1.97 -7.42
CA ILE A 101 2.45 -2.26 -8.44
C ILE A 101 2.74 -1.40 -9.68
N LYS A 102 2.90 -2.04 -10.84
CA LYS A 102 2.97 -1.34 -12.13
C LYS A 102 1.56 -0.95 -12.56
N VAL A 103 1.22 0.33 -12.38
CA VAL A 103 -0.14 0.83 -12.65
C VAL A 103 -0.28 1.52 -14.01
N ASN A 104 0.83 2.01 -14.57
CA ASN A 104 0.87 2.62 -15.90
C ASN A 104 2.23 2.35 -16.58
N PRO A 105 2.36 2.53 -17.91
CA PRO A 105 3.60 2.22 -18.63
C PRO A 105 4.80 3.12 -18.30
N GLU A 106 4.58 4.44 -18.16
CA GLU A 106 5.66 5.44 -18.19
C GLU A 106 6.10 5.95 -16.82
N GLY A 107 5.18 6.04 -15.87
CA GLY A 107 5.38 6.68 -14.58
C GLY A 107 6.07 5.79 -13.54
N PRO A 108 6.48 6.39 -12.42
CA PRO A 108 6.85 5.62 -11.24
C PRO A 108 5.69 4.68 -10.87
N ASN A 109 6.05 3.53 -10.31
CA ASN A 109 5.09 2.54 -9.84
C ASN A 109 4.36 3.09 -8.62
N PHE A 110 3.23 2.48 -8.27
CA PHE A 110 2.71 2.62 -6.91
C PHE A 110 3.54 1.73 -5.98
N SER A 111 3.90 2.21 -4.79
CA SER A 111 4.65 1.39 -3.84
C SER A 111 4.32 1.74 -2.39
N ILE A 112 4.33 0.73 -1.51
CA ILE A 112 4.14 0.89 -0.07
C ILE A 112 5.28 0.16 0.65
N ARG A 113 5.84 0.77 1.69
CA ARG A 113 6.77 0.12 2.61
C ARG A 113 6.08 -0.22 3.92
N VAL A 114 6.35 -1.40 4.47
CA VAL A 114 5.79 -1.86 5.75
C VAL A 114 6.94 -2.30 6.65
N ASP A 115 7.08 -1.64 7.80
CA ASP A 115 8.15 -1.90 8.76
C ASP A 115 7.82 -3.09 9.67
N GLY A 116 8.81 -3.96 9.88
CA GLY A 116 8.76 -5.06 10.85
C GLY A 116 7.83 -6.23 10.50
N VAL A 117 7.21 -6.23 9.31
CA VAL A 117 6.22 -7.23 8.90
C VAL A 117 6.63 -7.87 7.59
N ASN A 118 6.56 -9.20 7.52
CA ASN A 118 6.59 -9.94 6.26
C ASN A 118 5.20 -9.89 5.60
N LEU A 119 5.01 -8.94 4.69
CA LEU A 119 3.74 -8.70 4.02
C LEU A 119 3.41 -9.84 3.04
N LEU A 120 2.16 -10.32 3.08
CA LEU A 120 1.64 -11.36 2.21
C LEU A 120 0.44 -10.82 1.41
N PRO A 121 0.13 -11.42 0.24
CA PRO A 121 -1.02 -10.98 -0.56
C PRO A 121 -2.34 -10.92 0.20
N GLN A 122 -2.55 -11.81 1.18
CA GLN A 122 -3.76 -11.85 2.00
C GLN A 122 -3.94 -10.64 2.95
N HIS A 123 -2.91 -9.81 3.14
CA HIS A 123 -3.01 -8.58 3.93
C HIS A 123 -3.42 -7.38 3.06
N ILE A 124 -3.65 -7.59 1.76
CA ILE A 124 -3.89 -6.54 0.78
C ILE A 124 -5.21 -6.79 0.07
N ASN A 125 -6.09 -5.79 0.11
CA ASN A 125 -7.29 -5.72 -0.69
C ASN A 125 -6.96 -5.14 -2.07
N PHE A 126 -6.84 -6.02 -3.07
CA PHE A 126 -6.62 -5.59 -4.45
C PHE A 126 -7.92 -5.22 -5.15
N PHE A 127 -9.02 -5.90 -4.84
CA PHE A 127 -10.30 -5.72 -5.51
C PHE A 127 -11.45 -5.90 -4.53
N HIS A 128 -12.34 -4.91 -4.46
CA HIS A 128 -13.62 -5.08 -3.78
C HIS A 128 -14.54 -5.97 -4.63
N SER A 129 -15.33 -6.83 -4.00
CA SER A 129 -16.41 -7.54 -4.70
C SER A 129 -17.53 -6.54 -5.02
N ASP A 130 -17.95 -6.50 -6.29
CA ASP A 130 -19.15 -5.76 -6.72
C ASP A 130 -20.45 -6.42 -6.22
#